data_AF-A0A5C1WJF9-F1
#
_entry.id   AF-A0A5C1WJF9-F1
#
_cell.length_a   1.000
_cell.length_b   1.000
_cell.length_c   1.000
_cell.angle_alpha   90.00
_cell.angle_beta   90.00
_cell.angle_gamma   90.00
#
_symmetry.space_group_name_H-M   'P 1'
#
loop_
_entity.id
_entity.type
_entity.pdbx_description
1 polymer ?
#
loop_
_entity_poly.entity_id
_entity_poly.type
_entity_poly.pdbx_seq_one_letter_code
_entity_poly.pdbx_strand_id
1 'polypeptide(L)'
;MPTAIRIRHNPQMSNAGQVMATSKYGSNVARSFTTLDFWRICDELSLVQAALLIAGENPSDEGMEQYIEQWPIERQPSEYRAARAALIHAVIGRRLPAKIVYQARDRNWVSTGGYGYEPPDSNERIVKDALLRVGDNDGNERFTPSPELIVDTDPDPYRTTIMVDALKSWLRGRDFRPQFFFPEKDEQANYLDPAHARYAPKLAAAIRAWEAAEGQDSGRSPKTVLAKWLREHAVQFGLTDSEGKTNETGIEECAKVANWEPRGGAPRTPEGSLAITVATGAAKKNSALTADRAIPGPYTHSKSNGLGKDPSDEDIPF
;
A
#
# COMPACT_ATOMS: atom_id res chain seq x y z
N MET A 1 -4.50 34.80 41.09
CA MET A 1 -5.88 34.31 41.14
C MET A 1 -5.93 32.92 40.49
N PRO A 2 -6.71 31.97 41.02
CA PRO A 2 -6.46 30.53 40.90
C PRO A 2 -7.17 29.84 39.73
N THR A 3 -6.56 28.74 39.28
CA THR A 3 -7.11 27.45 38.78
C THR A 3 -8.22 27.44 37.72
N ALA A 4 -7.98 26.70 36.62
CA ALA A 4 -9.04 26.01 35.89
C ALA A 4 -8.54 24.65 35.33
N ILE A 5 -8.64 23.60 36.16
CA ILE A 5 -8.64 22.20 35.72
C ILE A 5 -10.08 21.88 35.32
N ARG A 6 -10.31 21.55 34.05
CA ARG A 6 -11.66 21.24 33.52
C ARG A 6 -11.83 19.73 33.43
N ILE A 7 -12.37 19.13 34.48
CA ILE A 7 -12.87 17.75 34.47
C ILE A 7 -14.21 17.75 33.71
N ARG A 8 -14.29 17.08 32.55
CA ARG A 8 -15.58 16.82 31.89
C ARG A 8 -16.13 15.48 32.35
N HIS A 9 -17.34 15.55 32.91
CA HIS A 9 -18.21 14.42 33.18
C HIS A 9 -18.61 13.71 31.87
N ASN A 10 -18.70 12.38 31.93
CA ASN A 10 -19.09 11.48 30.86
C ASN A 10 -20.61 11.22 30.91
N PRO A 11 -21.41 11.64 29.91
CA PRO A 11 -22.78 11.18 29.80
C PRO A 11 -22.85 9.92 28.92
N GLN A 12 -23.42 8.88 29.51
CA GLN A 12 -23.89 7.63 28.89
C GLN A 12 -24.50 7.87 27.50
N MET A 13 -23.99 7.18 26.47
CA MET A 13 -24.66 7.07 25.18
C MET A 13 -25.35 5.72 25.06
N SER A 14 -26.66 5.83 24.85
CA SER A 14 -27.62 4.80 24.49
C SER A 14 -27.31 4.16 23.13
N ASN A 15 -27.51 2.83 23.06
CA ASN A 15 -27.65 2.07 21.83
C ASN A 15 -28.73 2.68 20.91
N ALA A 16 -28.37 2.99 19.67
CA ALA A 16 -29.30 3.07 18.56
C ALA A 16 -28.59 2.52 17.31
N GLY A 17 -29.13 1.42 16.80
CA GLY A 17 -28.61 0.76 15.61
C GLY A 17 -28.71 1.64 14.38
N GLN A 18 -27.75 1.50 13.48
CA GLN A 18 -27.88 2.02 12.13
C GLN A 18 -27.39 1.01 11.11
N VAL A 19 -28.41 0.49 10.41
CA VAL A 19 -28.37 -0.35 9.23
C VAL A 19 -27.77 0.47 8.09
N MET A 20 -26.76 -0.05 7.38
CA MET A 20 -26.26 0.58 6.15
C MET A 20 -26.49 -0.32 4.95
N ALA A 21 -27.38 0.18 4.10
CA ALA A 21 -27.80 -0.34 2.83
C ALA A 21 -26.66 -0.32 1.81
N THR A 22 -26.66 -1.34 0.96
CA THR A 22 -25.80 -1.48 -0.21
C THR A 22 -26.25 -0.52 -1.32
N SER A 23 -25.50 0.56 -1.53
CA SER A 23 -25.71 1.45 -2.68
C SER A 23 -24.90 0.96 -3.89
N LYS A 24 -25.59 0.32 -4.84
CA LYS A 24 -25.12 0.02 -6.20
C LYS A 24 -25.20 1.28 -7.07
N TYR A 25 -24.21 2.15 -7.02
CA TYR A 25 -23.95 3.11 -8.09
C TYR A 25 -22.44 3.32 -8.21
N GLY A 26 -21.90 3.08 -9.42
CA GLY A 26 -20.50 3.28 -9.75
C GLY A 26 -20.11 4.71 -9.44
N SER A 27 -19.36 4.88 -8.35
CA SER A 27 -18.81 6.15 -7.94
C SER A 27 -17.41 6.26 -8.52
N ASN A 28 -17.14 7.37 -9.21
CA ASN A 28 -15.80 7.94 -9.20
C ASN A 28 -15.48 8.23 -7.73
N VAL A 29 -14.91 7.25 -7.02
CA VAL A 29 -14.57 7.37 -5.62
C VAL A 29 -13.43 8.38 -5.56
N ALA A 30 -13.76 9.63 -5.23
CA ALA A 30 -12.79 10.56 -4.67
C ALA A 30 -12.06 9.79 -3.56
N ARG A 31 -10.75 9.59 -3.72
CA ARG A 31 -9.93 8.81 -2.80
C ARG A 31 -10.17 9.35 -1.39
N SER A 32 -10.90 8.62 -0.57
CA SER A 32 -11.12 9.00 0.82
C SER A 32 -9.81 8.79 1.55
N PHE A 33 -9.22 9.85 2.08
CA PHE A 33 -8.02 9.75 2.90
C PHE A 33 -8.37 8.97 4.17
N THR A 34 -7.57 7.96 4.47
CA THR A 34 -7.62 7.21 5.72
C THR A 34 -6.76 7.90 6.77
N THR A 35 -6.98 7.61 8.05
CA THR A 35 -6.10 8.09 9.13
C THR A 35 -4.64 7.68 8.89
N LEU A 36 -4.43 6.51 8.29
CA LEU A 36 -3.11 5.99 7.91
C LEU A 36 -2.40 6.86 6.85
N ASP A 37 -3.14 7.53 5.96
CA ASP A 37 -2.55 8.44 4.98
C ASP A 37 -1.95 9.68 5.63
N PHE A 38 -2.52 10.16 6.74
CA PHE A 38 -1.97 11.27 7.51
C PHE A 38 -0.71 10.88 8.30
N TRP A 39 -0.50 9.61 8.61
CA TRP A 39 0.77 9.17 9.19
C TRP A 39 1.93 9.23 8.16
N ARG A 40 1.63 9.19 6.86
CA ARG A 40 2.64 9.23 5.79
C ARG A 40 3.27 10.60 5.60
N ILE A 41 2.63 11.66 6.10
CA ILE A 41 3.14 13.04 6.02
C ILE A 41 4.06 13.42 7.20
N CYS A 42 4.19 12.55 8.20
CA CYS A 42 5.07 12.81 9.34
C CYS A 42 6.55 12.72 8.93
N ASP A 43 7.35 13.72 9.29
CA ASP A 43 8.81 13.70 9.10
C ASP A 43 9.54 12.96 10.24
N GLU A 44 8.95 12.97 11.43
CA GLU A 44 9.44 12.31 12.63
C GLU A 44 8.36 11.41 13.23
N LEU A 45 8.78 10.28 13.81
CA LEU A 45 7.92 9.34 14.52
C LEU A 45 8.54 8.99 15.87
N SER A 46 7.69 8.76 16.89
CA SER A 46 8.14 8.13 18.13
C SER A 46 8.54 6.67 17.89
N LEU A 47 9.29 6.05 18.81
CA LEU A 47 9.63 4.63 18.70
C LEU A 47 8.38 3.74 18.71
N VAL A 48 7.36 4.11 19.48
CA VAL A 48 6.06 3.42 19.52
C VAL A 48 5.34 3.51 18.18
N GLN A 49 5.19 4.73 17.64
CA GLN A 49 4.52 4.95 16.35
C GLN A 49 5.23 4.21 15.22
N ALA A 50 6.56 4.32 15.16
CA ALA A 50 7.36 3.62 14.16
C ALA A 50 7.23 2.09 14.26
N ALA A 51 7.23 1.53 15.48
CA ALA A 51 7.06 0.10 15.69
C ALA A 51 5.67 -0.39 15.25
N LEU A 52 4.60 0.36 15.56
CA LEU A 52 3.24 0.06 15.12
C LEU A 52 3.14 0.05 13.59
N LEU A 53 3.67 1.09 12.94
CA LEU A 53 3.65 1.22 11.48
C LEU A 53 4.52 0.16 10.78
N ILE A 54 5.60 -0.29 11.41
CA ILE A 54 6.39 -1.44 10.93
C ILE A 54 5.58 -2.74 11.04
N ALA A 55 4.85 -2.92 12.14
CA ALA A 55 4.00 -4.09 12.38
C ALA A 55 2.75 -4.12 11.48
N GLY A 56 2.47 -3.04 10.74
CA GLY A 56 1.27 -2.91 9.91
C GLY A 56 0.02 -2.44 10.65
N GLU A 57 0.20 -1.99 11.90
CA GLU A 57 -0.89 -1.48 12.74
C GLU A 57 -1.04 0.03 12.56
N ASN A 58 -2.27 0.53 12.71
CA ASN A 58 -2.56 1.95 12.67
C ASN A 58 -2.39 2.56 14.08
N PRO A 59 -1.47 3.53 14.29
CA PRO A 59 -1.23 4.10 15.62
C PRO A 59 -2.46 4.77 16.24
N SER A 60 -3.38 5.26 15.41
CA SER A 60 -4.62 5.91 15.85
C SER A 60 -5.74 4.94 16.20
N ASP A 61 -5.61 3.65 15.88
CA ASP A 61 -6.66 2.68 16.17
C ASP A 61 -6.73 2.45 17.67
N GLU A 62 -7.94 2.65 18.21
CA GLU A 62 -8.28 2.60 19.64
C GLU A 62 -7.52 3.60 20.54
N GLY A 63 -6.40 4.19 20.08
CA GLY A 63 -5.44 4.94 20.90
C GLY A 63 -4.17 4.14 21.22
N MET A 64 -3.86 3.10 20.43
CA MET A 64 -2.67 2.24 20.60
C MET A 64 -1.40 3.04 20.88
N GLU A 65 -1.17 4.13 20.14
CA GLU A 65 0.03 4.96 20.31
C GLU A 65 0.21 5.57 21.70
N GLN A 66 -0.81 5.58 22.57
CA GLN A 66 -0.77 6.19 23.90
C GLN A 66 -0.56 5.19 25.02
N TYR A 67 -1.01 3.95 24.84
CA TYR A 67 -1.15 3.00 25.94
C TYR A 67 -0.70 1.58 25.62
N ILE A 68 -0.19 1.30 24.41
CA ILE A 68 0.19 -0.07 24.02
C ILE A 68 1.24 -0.67 24.97
N GLU A 69 2.12 0.14 25.55
CA GLU A 69 3.08 -0.33 26.55
C GLU A 69 2.43 -0.77 27.87
N GLN A 70 1.23 -0.27 28.16
CA GLN A 70 0.46 -0.61 29.37
C GLN A 70 -0.42 -1.84 29.14
N TRP A 71 -0.55 -2.30 27.90
CA TRP A 71 -1.33 -3.49 27.59
C TRP A 71 -0.65 -4.74 28.15
N PRO A 72 -1.43 -5.73 28.60
CA PRO A 72 -0.91 -7.06 28.89
C PRO A 72 -0.13 -7.61 27.69
N ILE A 73 0.96 -8.31 27.96
CA ILE A 73 1.91 -8.78 26.93
C ILE A 73 1.20 -9.64 25.87
N GLU A 74 0.21 -10.41 26.26
CA GLU A 74 -0.61 -11.27 25.40
C GLU A 74 -1.53 -10.49 24.45
N ARG A 75 -1.79 -9.21 24.73
CA ARG A 75 -2.57 -8.32 23.85
C ARG A 75 -1.71 -7.50 22.92
N GLN A 76 -0.41 -7.38 23.21
CA GLN A 76 0.50 -6.64 22.35
C GLN A 76 0.82 -7.47 21.10
N PRO A 77 0.70 -6.89 19.88
CA PRO A 77 1.11 -7.57 18.65
C PRO A 77 2.56 -8.06 18.76
N SER A 78 2.82 -9.28 18.32
CA SER A 78 4.15 -9.89 18.45
C SER A 78 5.21 -9.15 17.62
N GLU A 79 4.77 -8.68 16.45
CA GLU A 79 5.46 -7.89 15.46
C GLU A 79 5.84 -6.52 16.03
N TYR A 80 4.91 -5.88 16.76
CA TYR A 80 5.16 -4.63 17.47
C TYR A 80 6.31 -4.79 18.48
N ARG A 81 6.27 -5.82 19.32
CA ARG A 81 7.30 -6.07 20.33
C ARG A 81 8.68 -6.30 19.70
N ALA A 82 8.74 -7.09 18.63
CA ALA A 82 9.97 -7.33 17.89
C ALA A 82 10.51 -6.04 17.22
N ALA A 83 9.65 -5.28 16.55
CA ALA A 83 10.00 -4.02 15.91
C ALA A 83 10.50 -2.99 16.93
N ARG A 84 9.77 -2.82 18.04
CA ARG A 84 10.13 -1.93 19.15
C ARG A 84 11.50 -2.27 19.73
N ALA A 85 11.74 -3.54 20.05
CA ALA A 85 13.04 -3.97 20.57
C ALA A 85 14.17 -3.69 19.57
N ALA A 86 13.96 -3.98 18.29
CA ALA A 86 14.93 -3.70 17.24
C ALA A 86 15.24 -2.21 17.11
N LEU A 87 14.23 -1.34 17.20
CA LEU A 87 14.40 0.11 17.16
C LEU A 87 15.17 0.63 18.38
N ILE A 88 14.80 0.21 19.60
CA ILE A 88 15.50 0.60 20.83
C ILE A 88 16.98 0.22 20.75
N HIS A 89 17.29 -1.03 20.39
CA HIS A 89 18.68 -1.48 20.24
C HIS A 89 19.43 -0.81 19.08
N ALA A 90 18.73 -0.38 18.03
CA ALA A 90 19.35 0.39 16.95
C ALA A 90 19.71 1.80 17.39
N VAL A 91 18.83 2.45 18.16
CA VAL A 91 19.03 3.80 18.69
C VAL A 91 20.13 3.81 19.76
N ILE A 92 20.05 2.92 20.76
CA ILE A 92 21.10 2.78 21.79
C ILE A 92 22.44 2.46 21.13
N GLY A 93 22.45 1.56 20.14
CA GLY A 93 23.64 1.18 19.39
C GLY A 93 24.12 2.23 18.37
N ARG A 94 23.50 3.42 18.30
CA ARG A 94 23.81 4.51 17.35
C ARG A 94 23.81 4.09 15.88
N ARG A 95 23.09 3.03 15.53
CA ARG A 95 22.89 2.55 14.15
C ARG A 95 21.70 3.24 13.48
N LEU A 96 20.80 3.82 14.28
CA LEU A 96 19.67 4.61 13.83
C LEU A 96 19.73 5.98 14.54
N PRO A 97 19.98 7.08 13.81
CA PRO A 97 19.97 8.42 14.39
C PRO A 97 18.59 8.76 14.98
N ALA A 98 18.58 9.28 16.21
CA ALA A 98 17.38 9.60 16.95
C ALA A 98 17.60 10.81 17.87
N LYS A 99 16.51 11.53 18.18
CA LYS A 99 16.45 12.47 19.30
C LYS A 99 16.07 11.68 20.54
N ILE A 100 17.07 11.28 21.33
CA ILE A 100 16.88 10.39 22.47
C ILE A 100 16.40 11.17 23.69
N VAL A 101 15.34 10.67 24.33
CA VAL A 101 14.81 11.18 25.59
C VAL A 101 14.82 10.03 26.61
N TYR A 102 15.30 10.29 27.81
CA TYR A 102 15.28 9.34 28.93
C TYR A 102 14.33 9.82 30.01
N GLN A 103 13.68 8.90 30.70
CA GLN A 103 13.00 9.23 31.95
C GLN A 103 14.04 9.45 33.04
N ALA A 104 13.79 10.44 33.88
CA ALA A 104 14.66 10.79 34.97
C ALA A 104 13.82 11.25 36.17
N ARG A 105 14.28 10.87 37.37
CA ARG A 105 13.72 11.31 38.65
C ARG A 105 14.84 11.84 39.53
N ASP A 106 14.49 12.79 40.39
CA ASP A 106 15.43 13.33 41.36
C ASP A 106 15.75 12.25 42.39
N ARG A 107 17.04 12.01 42.66
CA ARG A 107 17.46 11.07 43.71
C ARG A 107 16.98 11.51 45.09
N ASN A 108 16.88 12.81 45.30
CA ASN A 108 16.47 13.42 46.57
C ASN A 108 14.97 13.67 46.64
N TRP A 109 14.14 12.94 45.87
CA TRP A 109 12.69 13.08 45.94
C TRP A 109 12.20 12.88 47.38
N VAL A 110 11.85 13.99 48.04
CA VAL A 110 11.32 13.98 49.40
C VAL A 110 9.89 13.46 49.31
N SER A 111 9.69 12.16 49.50
CA SER A 111 8.35 11.63 49.75
C SER A 111 7.79 12.33 50.98
N THR A 112 6.53 12.77 50.89
CA THR A 112 5.76 13.50 51.90
C THR A 112 5.72 12.72 53.23
N GLY A 113 6.79 12.76 54.02
CA GLY A 113 6.90 12.00 55.28
C GLY A 113 8.29 11.52 55.70
N GLY A 114 9.35 11.60 54.87
CA GLY A 114 10.68 11.21 55.34
C GLY A 114 11.80 11.27 54.30
N TYR A 115 13.01 11.59 54.76
CA TYR A 115 14.26 11.52 53.99
C TYR A 115 14.61 10.05 53.70
N GLY A 116 13.99 9.47 52.67
CA GLY A 116 14.34 8.15 52.15
C GLY A 116 15.16 8.29 50.88
N TYR A 117 16.37 7.74 50.86
CA TYR A 117 17.10 7.52 49.61
C TYR A 117 16.54 6.26 48.96
N GLU A 118 15.78 6.42 47.88
CA GLU A 118 15.39 5.28 47.05
C GLU A 118 16.60 4.91 46.16
N PRO A 119 17.15 3.69 46.27
CA PRO A 119 18.21 3.26 45.38
C PRO A 119 17.68 3.18 43.93
N PRO A 120 18.57 3.28 42.93
CA PRO A 120 18.20 3.01 41.55
C PRO A 120 17.75 1.55 41.40
N ASP A 121 16.72 1.33 40.59
CA ASP A 121 16.31 0.01 40.14
C ASP A 121 17.36 -0.59 39.18
N SER A 122 17.20 -1.87 38.83
CA SER A 122 18.17 -2.60 37.99
C SER A 122 18.32 -2.03 36.57
N ASN A 123 17.33 -1.27 36.10
CA ASN A 123 17.30 -0.57 34.81
C ASN A 123 17.51 0.94 34.96
N GLU A 124 18.01 1.41 36.11
CA GLU A 124 18.30 2.82 36.35
C GLU A 124 19.79 3.03 36.64
N ARG A 125 20.28 4.24 36.37
CA ARG A 125 21.63 4.65 36.69
C ARG A 125 21.66 6.04 37.29
N ILE A 126 22.64 6.28 38.16
CA ILE A 126 22.87 7.60 38.73
C ILE A 126 23.71 8.43 37.75
N VAL A 127 23.17 9.57 37.34
CA VAL A 127 23.87 10.59 36.57
C VAL A 127 24.16 11.77 37.49
N LYS A 128 25.45 12.12 37.60
CA LYS A 128 25.93 13.27 38.35
C LYS A 128 26.11 14.46 37.42
N ASP A 129 26.10 15.65 38.00
CA ASP A 129 26.42 16.90 37.29
C ASP A 129 25.48 17.19 36.09
N ALA A 130 24.26 16.68 36.16
CA ALA A 130 23.25 16.94 35.14
C ALA A 130 22.71 18.37 35.29
N LEU A 131 22.62 19.08 34.16
CA LEU A 131 21.94 20.39 34.12
C LEU A 131 20.44 20.17 33.89
N LEU A 132 19.63 20.46 34.90
CA LEU A 132 18.19 20.48 34.76
C LEU A 132 17.76 21.82 34.15
N ARG A 133 16.95 21.77 33.09
CA ARG A 133 16.24 22.93 32.58
C ARG A 133 14.95 23.09 33.38
N VAL A 134 14.90 24.09 34.25
CA VAL A 134 13.75 24.40 35.11
C VAL A 134 13.11 25.69 34.62
N GLY A 135 11.81 25.65 34.33
CA GLY A 135 11.01 26.85 34.08
C GLY A 135 10.55 27.45 35.40
N ASP A 136 10.70 28.76 35.57
CA ASP A 136 10.03 29.49 36.65
C ASP A 136 8.58 29.85 36.27
N ASN A 137 7.81 30.35 37.24
CA ASN A 137 6.40 30.72 37.04
C ASN A 137 6.21 31.87 36.04
N ASP A 138 7.29 32.60 35.71
CA ASP A 138 7.29 33.74 34.79
C ASP A 138 7.68 33.29 33.37
N GLY A 139 7.91 31.99 33.15
CA GLY A 139 8.29 31.42 31.87
C GLY A 139 9.76 31.58 31.51
N ASN A 140 10.60 32.04 32.44
CA ASN A 140 12.05 32.03 32.23
C ASN A 140 12.59 30.64 32.50
N GLU A 141 13.55 30.25 31.68
CA GLU A 141 14.22 28.98 31.80
C GLU A 141 15.60 29.19 32.42
N ARG A 142 15.89 28.44 33.48
CA ARG A 142 17.20 28.42 34.12
C ARG A 142 17.75 27.00 34.10
N PHE A 143 19.05 26.89 33.93
CA PHE A 143 19.75 25.63 34.13
C PHE A 143 20.22 25.54 35.57
N THR A 144 19.67 24.60 36.34
CA THR A 144 20.09 24.33 37.71
C THR A 144 20.85 23.01 37.75
N PRO A 145 22.05 22.96 38.36
CA PRO A 145 22.72 21.69 38.57
C PRO A 145 21.86 20.82 39.49
N SER A 146 21.52 19.62 39.04
CA SER A 146 21.04 18.58 39.94
C SER A 146 22.25 17.86 40.52
N PRO A 147 22.30 17.68 41.86
CA PRO A 147 23.41 16.96 42.47
C PRO A 147 23.49 15.53 41.93
N GLU A 148 22.35 14.82 41.84
CA GLU A 148 22.29 13.43 41.35
C GLU A 148 20.89 13.13 40.80
N LEU A 149 20.80 12.71 39.53
CA LEU A 149 19.57 12.19 38.93
C LEU A 149 19.62 10.67 38.81
N ILE A 150 18.50 10.02 39.04
CA ILE A 150 18.30 8.63 38.66
C ILE A 150 17.65 8.65 37.27
N VAL A 151 18.28 8.00 36.30
CA VAL A 151 17.88 8.02 34.89
C VAL A 151 17.72 6.58 34.41
N ASP A 152 16.64 6.31 33.69
CA ASP A 152 16.43 5.01 33.05
C ASP A 152 17.56 4.70 32.05
N THR A 153 17.97 3.45 31.98
CA THR A 153 18.96 2.99 31.00
C THR A 153 18.37 2.95 29.59
N ASP A 154 17.07 2.66 29.49
CA ASP A 154 16.36 2.58 28.23
C ASP A 154 15.73 3.94 27.87
N PRO A 155 15.74 4.31 26.58
CA PRO A 155 15.09 5.53 26.13
C PRO A 155 13.57 5.43 26.29
N ASP A 156 12.93 6.55 26.62
CA ASP A 156 11.47 6.68 26.65
C ASP A 156 10.94 6.49 25.21
N PRO A 157 10.18 5.42 24.92
CA PRO A 157 9.77 5.09 23.57
C PRO A 157 8.69 6.03 23.02
N TYR A 158 7.96 6.74 23.89
CA TYR A 158 6.94 7.72 23.49
C TYR A 158 7.55 9.08 23.15
N ARG A 159 8.69 9.43 23.75
CA ARG A 159 9.34 10.74 23.60
C ARG A 159 10.57 10.73 22.71
N THR A 160 11.20 9.57 22.54
CA THR A 160 12.33 9.42 21.63
C THR A 160 11.82 9.38 20.19
N THR A 161 12.28 10.32 19.37
CA THR A 161 11.85 10.45 17.96
C THR A 161 12.95 10.07 16.98
N ILE A 162 12.55 9.54 15.83
CA ILE A 162 13.42 9.19 14.70
C ILE A 162 12.89 9.83 13.42
N MET A 163 13.82 10.27 12.55
CA MET A 163 13.48 10.79 11.22
C MET A 163 12.99 9.64 10.32
N VAL A 164 11.89 9.84 9.60
CA VAL A 164 11.31 8.82 8.72
C VAL A 164 12.28 8.38 7.62
N ASP A 165 13.07 9.29 7.06
CA ASP A 165 14.07 8.95 6.03
C ASP A 165 15.25 8.13 6.56
N ALA A 166 15.68 8.41 7.79
CA ALA A 166 16.69 7.61 8.48
C ALA A 166 16.14 6.21 8.76
N LEU A 167 14.89 6.11 9.22
CA LEU A 167 14.21 4.83 9.44
C LEU A 167 14.10 4.02 8.13
N LYS A 168 13.61 4.63 7.04
CA LYS A 168 13.54 3.99 5.71
C LYS A 168 14.90 3.49 5.25
N SER A 169 15.96 4.29 5.40
CA SER A 169 17.31 3.88 5.01
C SER A 169 17.80 2.70 5.85
N TRP A 170 17.55 2.72 7.15
CA TRP A 170 17.91 1.65 8.08
C TRP A 170 17.15 0.34 7.82
N LEU A 171 15.87 0.41 7.45
CA LEU A 171 15.04 -0.73 7.05
C LEU A 171 15.54 -1.34 5.72
N ARG A 172 15.81 -0.52 4.70
CA ARG A 172 16.39 -0.97 3.42
C ARG A 172 17.72 -1.70 3.59
N GLY A 173 18.58 -1.22 4.48
CA GLY A 173 19.86 -1.87 4.78
C GLY A 173 19.75 -3.28 5.39
N ARG A 174 18.53 -3.69 5.79
CA ARG A 174 18.21 -5.03 6.32
C ARG A 174 17.37 -5.86 5.37
N ASP A 175 17.17 -5.38 4.15
CA ASP A 175 16.25 -5.98 3.18
C ASP A 175 14.83 -6.18 3.72
N PHE A 176 14.40 -5.28 4.61
CA PHE A 176 13.08 -5.33 5.21
C PHE A 176 12.25 -4.13 4.76
N ARG A 177 11.10 -4.38 4.13
CA ARG A 177 10.29 -3.35 3.47
C ARG A 177 8.82 -3.42 3.91
N PRO A 178 8.46 -2.87 5.08
CA PRO A 178 7.06 -2.76 5.46
C PRO A 178 6.27 -1.91 4.46
N GLN A 179 5.07 -2.37 4.10
CA GLN A 179 4.20 -1.73 3.09
C GLN A 179 3.88 -0.27 3.43
N PHE A 180 3.80 0.08 4.71
CA PHE A 180 3.60 1.47 5.12
C PHE A 180 4.75 2.38 4.66
N PHE A 181 6.01 1.99 4.87
CA PHE A 181 7.16 2.84 4.53
C PHE A 181 7.61 2.72 3.08
N PHE A 182 7.30 1.58 2.47
CA PHE A 182 7.58 1.27 1.08
C PHE A 182 6.27 0.80 0.45
N PRO A 183 5.31 1.73 0.22
CA PRO A 183 4.19 1.38 -0.62
C PRO A 183 4.80 0.88 -1.91
N GLU A 184 4.37 -0.29 -2.38
CA GLU A 184 4.57 -0.66 -3.76
C GLU A 184 4.08 0.55 -4.53
N LYS A 185 5.01 1.34 -5.09
CA LYS A 185 4.64 2.16 -6.22
C LYS A 185 4.01 1.16 -7.16
N ASP A 186 2.94 1.55 -7.85
CA ASP A 186 2.69 0.97 -9.15
C ASP A 186 4.01 1.14 -9.90
N GLU A 187 4.89 0.13 -9.78
CA GLU A 187 6.08 -0.01 -10.60
C GLU A 187 5.43 -0.09 -11.95
N GLN A 188 5.48 1.04 -12.66
CA GLN A 188 5.17 1.08 -14.06
C GLN A 188 6.04 -0.03 -14.62
N ALA A 189 5.39 -1.16 -14.88
CA ALA A 189 6.10 -2.42 -14.81
C ALA A 189 7.25 -2.35 -15.78
N ASN A 190 8.44 -2.87 -15.42
CA ASN A 190 9.68 -2.61 -16.16
C ASN A 190 9.58 -2.84 -17.70
N TYR A 191 8.58 -3.61 -18.16
CA TYR A 191 8.23 -3.77 -19.57
C TYR A 191 7.63 -2.53 -20.28
N LEU A 192 7.20 -1.50 -19.55
CA LEU A 192 6.68 -0.22 -20.05
C LEU A 192 7.76 0.88 -20.13
N ASP A 193 8.96 0.64 -19.60
CA ASP A 193 10.07 1.60 -19.66
C ASP A 193 10.75 1.57 -21.05
N PRO A 194 10.74 2.67 -21.82
CA PRO A 194 11.39 2.73 -23.13
C PRO A 194 12.91 2.49 -23.10
N ALA A 195 13.57 2.69 -21.95
CA ALA A 195 15.00 2.44 -21.78
C ALA A 195 15.33 0.97 -21.46
N HIS A 196 14.32 0.14 -21.18
CA HIS A 196 14.54 -1.26 -20.81
C HIS A 196 15.02 -2.08 -22.02
N ALA A 197 16.02 -2.95 -21.81
CA ALA A 197 16.62 -3.76 -22.88
C ALA A 197 15.62 -4.66 -23.63
N ARG A 198 14.50 -5.00 -22.99
CA ARG A 198 13.40 -5.81 -23.57
C ARG A 198 12.13 -4.99 -23.82
N TYR A 199 12.26 -3.67 -23.92
CA TYR A 199 11.12 -2.80 -24.22
C TYR A 199 10.52 -3.16 -25.58
N ALA A 200 9.20 -3.35 -25.61
CA ALA A 200 8.45 -3.65 -26.82
C ALA A 200 7.41 -2.54 -27.05
N PRO A 201 7.62 -1.62 -28.00
CA PRO A 201 6.73 -0.46 -28.20
C PRO A 201 5.27 -0.85 -28.46
N LYS A 202 5.02 -1.94 -29.17
CA LYS A 202 3.66 -2.45 -29.45
C LYS A 202 2.96 -2.98 -28.19
N LEU A 203 3.70 -3.66 -27.31
CA LEU A 203 3.16 -4.14 -26.04
C LEU A 203 2.79 -2.95 -25.15
N ALA A 204 3.71 -1.98 -25.03
CA ALA A 204 3.46 -0.75 -24.29
C ALA A 204 2.25 0.01 -24.84
N ALA A 205 2.13 0.13 -26.17
CA ALA A 205 0.99 0.76 -26.82
C ALA A 205 -0.34 0.06 -26.48
N ALA A 206 -0.37 -1.27 -26.54
CA ALA A 206 -1.57 -2.05 -26.23
C ALA A 206 -2.01 -1.86 -24.77
N ILE A 207 -1.07 -1.89 -23.83
CA ILE A 207 -1.35 -1.71 -22.40
C ILE A 207 -1.83 -0.29 -22.12
N ARG A 208 -1.17 0.73 -22.67
CA ARG A 208 -1.58 2.14 -22.48
C ARG A 208 -2.94 2.44 -23.10
N ALA A 209 -3.23 1.87 -24.27
CA ALA A 209 -4.54 1.98 -24.88
C ALA A 209 -5.62 1.33 -24.02
N TRP A 210 -5.33 0.16 -23.43
CA TRP A 210 -6.23 -0.54 -22.53
C TRP A 210 -6.53 0.26 -21.26
N GLU A 211 -5.48 0.75 -20.58
CA GLU A 211 -5.60 1.63 -19.39
C GLU A 211 -6.44 2.88 -19.69
N ALA A 212 -6.25 3.49 -20.87
CA ALA A 212 -6.98 4.70 -21.25
C ALA A 212 -8.44 4.47 -21.66
N ALA A 213 -8.78 3.24 -22.07
CA ALA A 213 -10.13 2.87 -22.47
C ALA A 213 -10.99 2.40 -21.28
N GLU A 214 -10.37 2.02 -20.16
CA GLU A 214 -11.04 1.69 -18.91
C GLU A 214 -11.81 2.91 -18.37
N GLY A 215 -13.12 2.74 -18.11
CA GLY A 215 -14.00 3.82 -17.64
C GLY A 215 -14.66 4.68 -18.73
N GLN A 216 -14.41 4.44 -20.03
CA GLN A 216 -15.12 5.14 -21.11
C GLN A 216 -16.39 4.40 -21.58
N ASP A 217 -17.56 4.85 -21.10
CA ASP A 217 -18.87 4.44 -21.64
C ASP A 217 -19.15 5.14 -22.98
N SER A 218 -18.51 4.65 -24.05
CA SER A 218 -18.60 5.29 -25.37
C SER A 218 -19.74 4.77 -26.26
N GLY A 219 -20.46 3.73 -25.84
CA GLY A 219 -21.44 3.00 -26.68
C GLY A 219 -20.83 2.36 -27.94
N ARG A 220 -19.51 2.45 -28.13
CA ARG A 220 -18.74 1.86 -29.23
C ARG A 220 -18.04 0.60 -28.73
N SER A 221 -17.69 -0.29 -29.65
CA SER A 221 -16.92 -1.48 -29.29
C SER A 221 -15.55 -1.09 -28.73
N PRO A 222 -15.04 -1.80 -27.71
CA PRO A 222 -13.72 -1.53 -27.13
C PRO A 222 -12.61 -1.48 -28.18
N LYS A 223 -12.62 -2.39 -29.16
CA LYS A 223 -11.68 -2.37 -30.29
C LYS A 223 -11.66 -1.02 -31.04
N THR A 224 -12.82 -0.38 -31.21
CA THR A 224 -12.92 0.92 -31.90
C THR A 224 -12.34 2.05 -31.05
N VAL A 225 -12.59 2.02 -29.73
CA VAL A 225 -12.03 3.00 -28.78
C VAL A 225 -10.51 2.87 -28.73
N LEU A 226 -10.01 1.65 -28.59
CA LEU A 226 -8.59 1.33 -28.58
C LEU A 226 -7.90 1.78 -29.86
N ALA A 227 -8.47 1.45 -31.04
CA ALA A 227 -7.90 1.86 -32.33
C ALA A 227 -7.88 3.38 -32.51
N LYS A 228 -8.88 4.10 -31.98
CA LYS A 228 -8.88 5.57 -31.99
C LYS A 228 -7.74 6.11 -31.13
N TRP A 229 -7.62 5.65 -29.88
CA TRP A 229 -6.58 6.10 -28.95
C TRP A 229 -5.17 5.84 -29.50
N LEU A 230 -4.96 4.66 -30.09
CA LEU A 230 -3.69 4.26 -30.69
C LEU A 230 -3.30 5.13 -31.90
N ARG A 231 -4.25 5.62 -32.70
CA ARG A 231 -3.96 6.57 -33.80
C ARG A 231 -3.48 7.91 -33.26
N GLU A 232 -4.14 8.41 -32.21
CA GLU A 232 -3.79 9.68 -31.56
C GLU A 232 -2.38 9.64 -30.93
N HIS A 233 -1.91 8.45 -30.51
CA HIS A 233 -0.62 8.23 -29.87
C HIS A 233 0.38 7.46 -30.75
N ALA A 234 0.13 7.33 -32.05
CA ALA A 234 0.89 6.45 -32.94
C ALA A 234 2.39 6.80 -33.00
N VAL A 235 2.72 8.09 -32.99
CA VAL A 235 4.10 8.59 -33.02
C VAL A 235 4.89 8.14 -31.78
N GLN A 236 4.28 8.21 -30.60
CA GLN A 236 4.93 7.88 -29.32
C GLN A 236 5.39 6.42 -29.25
N PHE A 237 4.65 5.52 -29.87
CA PHE A 237 4.93 4.08 -29.82
C PHE A 237 5.58 3.55 -31.10
N GLY A 238 6.04 4.43 -32.00
CA GLY A 238 6.64 4.01 -33.27
C GLY A 238 5.65 3.27 -34.17
N LEU A 239 4.35 3.55 -34.05
CA LEU A 239 3.29 3.04 -34.92
C LEU A 239 3.10 3.95 -36.14
N THR A 240 4.19 4.50 -36.65
CA THR A 240 4.23 5.29 -37.89
C THR A 240 5.28 4.71 -38.83
N ASP A 241 5.08 4.90 -40.13
CA ASP A 241 6.07 4.54 -41.14
C ASP A 241 7.18 5.58 -41.27
N SER A 242 8.14 5.35 -42.18
CA SER A 242 9.25 6.27 -42.45
C SER A 242 8.83 7.64 -42.98
N GLU A 243 7.57 7.79 -43.41
CA GLU A 243 6.99 9.04 -43.90
C GLU A 243 6.12 9.73 -42.83
N GLY A 244 6.04 9.15 -41.62
CA GLY A 244 5.25 9.67 -40.50
C GLY A 244 3.76 9.35 -40.59
N LYS A 245 3.32 8.52 -41.53
CA LYS A 245 1.93 8.09 -41.67
C LYS A 245 1.63 6.92 -40.73
N THR A 246 0.40 6.83 -40.23
CA THR A 246 -0.01 5.81 -39.25
C THR A 246 0.09 4.39 -39.84
N ASN A 247 0.75 3.49 -39.11
CA ASN A 247 0.80 2.08 -39.41
C ASN A 247 -0.52 1.41 -38.98
N GLU A 248 -1.53 1.50 -39.84
CA GLU A 248 -2.89 0.98 -39.55
C GLU A 248 -2.89 -0.51 -39.22
N THR A 249 -2.04 -1.32 -39.85
CA THR A 249 -1.92 -2.75 -39.52
C THR A 249 -1.40 -2.96 -38.10
N GLY A 250 -0.36 -2.22 -37.69
CA GLY A 250 0.18 -2.28 -36.33
C GLY A 250 -0.83 -1.84 -35.27
N ILE A 251 -1.60 -0.78 -35.58
CA ILE A 251 -2.68 -0.28 -34.72
C ILE A 251 -3.79 -1.33 -34.59
N GLU A 252 -4.19 -1.96 -35.69
CA GLU A 252 -5.25 -2.96 -35.66
C GLU A 252 -4.87 -4.18 -34.82
N GLU A 253 -3.64 -4.66 -34.96
CA GLU A 253 -3.14 -5.78 -34.16
C GLU A 253 -3.05 -5.43 -32.67
N CYS A 254 -2.55 -4.24 -32.30
CA CYS A 254 -2.54 -3.80 -30.91
C CYS A 254 -3.96 -3.69 -30.33
N ALA A 255 -4.90 -3.14 -31.11
CA ALA A 255 -6.30 -3.03 -30.71
C ALA A 255 -6.99 -4.40 -30.58
N LYS A 256 -6.62 -5.40 -31.40
CA LYS A 256 -7.11 -6.78 -31.26
C LYS A 256 -6.60 -7.43 -29.97
N VAL A 257 -5.31 -7.28 -29.68
CA VAL A 257 -4.69 -7.86 -28.47
C VAL A 257 -5.27 -7.25 -27.19
N ALA A 258 -5.49 -5.93 -27.19
CA ALA A 258 -6.04 -5.22 -26.03
C ALA A 258 -7.58 -5.32 -25.89
N ASN A 259 -8.30 -5.90 -26.85
CA ASN A 259 -9.76 -5.95 -26.81
C ASN A 259 -10.27 -6.99 -25.79
N TRP A 260 -10.85 -6.53 -24.68
CA TRP A 260 -11.44 -7.38 -23.64
C TRP A 260 -12.84 -7.91 -23.98
N GLU A 261 -13.46 -7.46 -25.07
CA GLU A 261 -14.73 -7.97 -25.57
C GLU A 261 -14.53 -8.74 -26.90
N PRO A 262 -14.18 -10.05 -26.83
CA PRO A 262 -13.81 -10.83 -28.01
C PRO A 262 -15.00 -11.22 -28.89
N ARG A 263 -16.24 -11.10 -28.40
CA ARG A 263 -17.45 -11.43 -29.17
C ARG A 263 -17.82 -10.28 -30.09
N GLY A 264 -17.40 -10.37 -31.35
CA GLY A 264 -17.84 -9.48 -32.42
C GLY A 264 -19.33 -9.70 -32.76
N GLY A 265 -20.22 -9.00 -32.06
CA GLY A 265 -21.61 -8.79 -32.44
C GLY A 265 -21.90 -7.31 -32.63
N ALA A 266 -22.88 -6.97 -33.49
CA ALA A 266 -23.24 -5.58 -33.80
C ALA A 266 -23.45 -4.72 -32.52
N PRO A 267 -23.13 -3.41 -32.56
CA PRO A 267 -23.29 -2.52 -31.41
C PRO A 267 -24.70 -2.62 -30.84
N ARG A 268 -24.84 -2.60 -29.50
CA ARG A 268 -26.16 -2.48 -28.86
C ARG A 268 -26.80 -1.18 -29.34
N THR A 269 -27.89 -1.30 -30.10
CA THR A 269 -28.75 -0.17 -30.47
C THR A 269 -29.20 0.52 -29.18
N PRO A 270 -29.10 1.85 -29.06
CA PRO A 270 -29.63 2.54 -27.89
C PRO A 270 -31.13 2.27 -27.76
N GLU A 271 -31.54 1.73 -26.62
CA GLU A 271 -32.96 1.57 -26.24
C GLU A 271 -33.59 2.95 -26.12
N GLY A 272 -34.18 3.44 -27.20
CA GLY A 272 -34.82 4.75 -27.18
C GLY A 272 -35.13 5.33 -28.56
N SER A 273 -35.96 4.64 -29.35
CA SER A 273 -36.74 5.33 -30.39
C SER A 273 -38.01 4.54 -30.69
N LEU A 274 -39.06 4.82 -29.93
CA LEU A 274 -40.43 4.48 -30.30
C LEU A 274 -40.81 5.30 -31.55
N ALA A 275 -40.48 4.78 -32.73
CA ALA A 275 -41.13 5.19 -33.96
C ALA A 275 -42.43 4.38 -34.10
N ILE A 276 -43.53 5.00 -33.65
CA ILE A 276 -44.87 4.62 -34.07
C ILE A 276 -44.95 4.91 -35.58
N THR A 277 -45.40 3.95 -36.39
CA THR A 277 -46.52 4.09 -37.36
C THR A 277 -46.36 3.17 -38.59
N VAL A 278 -47.26 2.17 -38.61
CA VAL A 278 -48.03 1.59 -39.73
C VAL A 278 -47.36 0.63 -40.72
N ALA A 279 -47.90 -0.59 -40.66
CA ALA A 279 -47.81 -1.65 -41.64
C ALA A 279 -48.62 -1.36 -42.90
N THR A 280 -48.05 -1.69 -44.06
CA THR A 280 -48.79 -2.19 -45.23
C THR A 280 -47.95 -3.27 -45.91
N GLY A 281 -48.56 -4.43 -46.13
CA GLY A 281 -47.89 -5.63 -46.61
C GLY A 281 -47.74 -5.71 -48.13
N ALA A 282 -46.90 -6.64 -48.58
CA ALA A 282 -47.05 -7.36 -49.84
C ALA A 282 -46.20 -8.63 -49.82
N ALA A 283 -46.82 -9.73 -50.27
CA ALA A 283 -46.27 -11.07 -50.33
C ALA A 283 -45.23 -11.28 -51.45
N LYS A 284 -44.33 -12.28 -51.27
CA LYS A 284 -44.08 -13.34 -52.28
C LYS A 284 -43.09 -14.42 -51.79
N LYS A 285 -43.65 -15.63 -51.69
CA LYS A 285 -43.19 -16.97 -52.14
C LYS A 285 -41.69 -17.32 -52.25
N ASN A 286 -41.42 -18.53 -51.74
CA ASN A 286 -40.58 -19.65 -52.23
C ASN A 286 -39.49 -20.04 -51.24
N SER A 287 -39.10 -21.29 -51.03
CA SER A 287 -39.60 -22.64 -51.33
C SER A 287 -38.60 -23.60 -50.66
N ALA A 288 -39.08 -24.76 -50.24
CA ALA A 288 -38.34 -25.89 -49.67
C ALA A 288 -36.90 -26.12 -50.18
N LEU A 289 -36.00 -26.60 -49.31
CA LEU A 289 -35.51 -27.97 -49.41
C LEU A 289 -34.82 -28.45 -48.11
N THR A 290 -35.29 -29.60 -47.66
CA THR A 290 -34.78 -30.50 -46.62
C THR A 290 -33.58 -31.34 -47.10
N ALA A 291 -32.97 -32.00 -46.12
CA ALA A 291 -32.09 -33.19 -46.15
C ALA A 291 -30.60 -32.88 -45.90
N ASP A 292 -30.01 -33.24 -44.76
CA ASP A 292 -29.83 -34.55 -44.10
C ASP A 292 -28.51 -35.23 -44.54
N ARG A 293 -27.81 -35.78 -43.53
CA ARG A 293 -26.67 -36.73 -43.58
C ARG A 293 -25.32 -36.23 -44.13
N ALA A 294 -24.16 -36.67 -43.66
CA ALA A 294 -23.80 -37.74 -42.71
C ALA A 294 -22.37 -37.52 -42.18
N ILE A 295 -22.14 -38.02 -40.96
CA ILE A 295 -20.84 -38.34 -40.35
C ILE A 295 -20.26 -39.60 -41.04
N PRO A 296 -18.93 -39.71 -41.17
CA PRO A 296 -18.26 -40.87 -40.59
C PRO A 296 -16.98 -40.49 -39.83
N GLY A 297 -16.81 -41.10 -38.64
CA GLY A 297 -15.53 -41.16 -37.93
C GLY A 297 -14.61 -42.26 -38.50
N PRO A 298 -13.82 -42.93 -37.67
CA PRO A 298 -12.52 -42.46 -37.21
C PRO A 298 -11.38 -43.34 -37.78
N TYR A 299 -10.20 -42.77 -37.96
CA TYR A 299 -8.98 -43.56 -38.23
C TYR A 299 -8.04 -43.52 -37.03
N THR A 300 -7.85 -44.69 -36.45
CA THR A 300 -6.79 -45.05 -35.52
C THR A 300 -5.53 -45.39 -36.31
N HIS A 301 -4.36 -44.95 -35.83
CA HIS A 301 -3.13 -45.71 -36.00
C HIS A 301 -2.16 -45.42 -34.86
N SER A 302 -2.01 -46.43 -34.01
CA SER A 302 -0.89 -46.65 -33.12
C SER A 302 0.35 -47.06 -33.93
N LYS A 303 1.52 -46.55 -33.55
CA LYS A 303 2.79 -47.26 -33.70
C LYS A 303 3.62 -47.06 -32.44
N SER A 304 4.17 -48.18 -32.01
CA SER A 304 4.94 -48.44 -30.81
C SER A 304 6.43 -48.60 -31.12
N ASN A 305 7.22 -48.44 -30.06
CA ASN A 305 8.47 -49.13 -29.70
C ASN A 305 9.86 -48.68 -30.20
N GLY A 306 10.76 -48.67 -29.20
CA GLY A 306 12.24 -48.63 -29.24
C GLY A 306 12.77 -47.60 -28.23
N LEU A 307 13.03 -47.84 -26.94
CA LEU A 307 13.75 -48.90 -26.19
C LEU A 307 15.28 -48.90 -26.43
N GLY A 308 16.03 -48.39 -25.43
CA GLY A 308 17.49 -48.46 -25.34
C GLY A 308 18.07 -47.37 -24.40
N LYS A 309 18.09 -47.60 -23.09
CA LYS A 309 19.27 -47.99 -22.28
C LYS A 309 20.03 -46.79 -21.66
N ASP A 310 19.72 -46.53 -20.39
CA ASP A 310 20.70 -46.26 -19.31
C ASP A 310 21.48 -47.57 -19.02
N PRO A 311 22.67 -47.61 -18.37
CA PRO A 311 23.00 -46.82 -17.17
C PRO A 311 24.47 -46.36 -16.98
N SER A 312 24.62 -45.55 -15.92
CA SER A 312 25.68 -45.55 -14.88
C SER A 312 27.05 -44.93 -15.15
N ASP A 313 27.42 -44.12 -14.14
CA ASP A 313 28.74 -43.84 -13.58
C ASP A 313 29.75 -43.06 -14.42
N GLU A 314 30.06 -41.85 -13.95
CA GLU A 314 31.39 -41.60 -13.38
C GLU A 314 31.37 -40.36 -12.48
N ASP A 315 31.82 -40.58 -11.24
CA ASP A 315 32.35 -39.61 -10.29
C ASP A 315 33.33 -38.63 -10.94
N ILE A 316 33.54 -37.45 -10.34
CA ILE A 316 34.88 -36.99 -9.92
C ILE A 316 34.74 -35.73 -9.03
N PRO A 317 35.50 -35.66 -7.91
CA PRO A 317 35.47 -34.58 -6.94
C PRO A 317 36.48 -33.45 -7.24
N PHE A 318 36.24 -32.26 -6.68
CA PHE A 318 37.17 -31.43 -5.88
C PHE A 318 36.41 -30.28 -5.20
#